data_AF-A0A926A2B3-F1
#
_entry.id   AF-A0A926A2B3-F1
#
_cell.length_a   1.000
_cell.length_b   1.000
_cell.length_c   1.000
_cell.angle_alpha   90.00
_cell.angle_beta   90.00
_cell.angle_gamma   90.00
#
_symmetry.space_group_name_H-M   'P 1'
#
loop_
_entity.id
_entity.type
_entity.pdbx_description
1 polymer ?
#
loop_
_entity_poly.entity_id
_entity_poly.type
_entity_poly.pdbx_seq_one_letter_code
_entity_poly.pdbx_strand_id
1 'polypeptide(L)'
;MQPVQLNSKDGLAAGWIGIGGADKLAERARSSAPSAPDDVRTAGERDVASTGRGWLHAGLRFARNAAIGLALLSSVPIAVIGMFGGRYQSLDTTANRERLESSERLRAFTAPKDAAITPTEAGIALRALQSGKSSADFQMHDVGAPHARPWKTLVLTSGMFAGLRNGNFSGLATSRIISAASKSFSPAELTYLRTIAEASLWKDFDRVATAGAVDVIGGQFVLPFSEKAYVYAMPAIRYADSRELASAGVMRAAYYVGVRDFERAEAVLKTVVSFGFALIDNATNSMDAAVGRVIVGIAGDGLMQFYTATNKETLAAALKPAHLSVAKGARNVRPRVDAAVLRARLLADANNPNLSRGLRYESLSKLSFSSCGNVREVLFGPSKEIGDAYAGARQTLARYPSEQAHLDLMLHAMDRIPEDAGVLLAPERFLVGAATVAGTILNNPRVASCTRMAMLSF
;
A
#
# COMPACT_ATOMS: atom_id res chain seq x y z
N MET A 1 -38.19 11.39 14.14
CA MET A 1 -36.75 11.13 13.96
C MET A 1 -36.51 10.84 12.48
N GLN A 2 -35.95 11.80 11.73
CA GLN A 2 -35.59 11.59 10.33
C GLN A 2 -34.21 10.90 10.25
N PRO A 3 -34.02 9.92 9.36
CA PRO A 3 -32.71 9.30 9.17
C PRO A 3 -31.74 10.31 8.55
N VAL A 4 -30.65 10.58 9.28
CA VAL A 4 -29.54 11.43 8.82
C VAL A 4 -28.88 10.76 7.62
N GLN A 5 -28.96 11.40 6.45
CA GLN A 5 -28.17 10.99 5.29
C GLN A 5 -26.69 11.30 5.54
N LEU A 6 -25.91 10.26 5.86
CA LEU A 6 -24.45 10.33 5.84
C LEU A 6 -23.99 10.55 4.40
N ASN A 7 -23.27 11.65 4.18
CA ASN A 7 -22.65 11.96 2.90
C ASN A 7 -21.64 10.85 2.57
N SER A 8 -21.82 10.12 1.46
CA SER A 8 -21.13 8.84 1.20
C SER A 8 -19.61 8.96 0.94
N LYS A 9 -19.03 10.16 1.07
CA LYS A 9 -17.60 10.41 0.92
C LYS A 9 -16.78 9.91 2.13
N ASP A 10 -17.35 9.86 3.34
CA ASP A 10 -16.58 9.51 4.56
C ASP A 10 -16.57 8.00 4.88
N GLY A 11 -17.56 7.24 4.41
CA GLY A 11 -17.66 5.80 4.67
C GLY A 11 -16.64 4.93 3.91
N LEU A 12 -16.02 5.43 2.84
CA LEU A 12 -15.13 4.65 1.97
C LEU A 12 -13.67 4.65 2.43
N ALA A 13 -13.27 5.53 3.35
CA ALA A 13 -11.91 5.53 3.93
C ALA A 13 -11.75 4.49 5.05
N ALA A 14 -12.84 4.05 5.69
CA ALA A 14 -12.81 3.10 6.80
C ALA A 14 -12.52 1.65 6.36
N GLY A 15 -12.78 1.30 5.09
CA GLY A 15 -12.57 -0.07 4.58
C GLY A 15 -11.11 -0.44 4.25
N TRP A 16 -10.17 0.49 4.39
CA TRP A 16 -8.77 0.33 3.95
C TRP A 16 -7.75 0.37 5.09
N ILE A 17 -8.20 0.48 6.34
CA ILE A 17 -7.33 0.68 7.51
C ILE A 17 -7.08 -0.66 8.22
N GLY A 18 -5.88 -1.23 8.00
CA GLY A 18 -5.10 -1.87 9.07
C GLY A 18 -5.09 -3.41 9.15
N ILE A 19 -4.11 -4.05 8.50
CA ILE A 19 -3.39 -5.18 9.11
C ILE A 19 -2.14 -4.58 9.76
N GLY A 20 -2.27 -4.14 11.00
CA GLY A 20 -1.19 -3.52 11.76
C GLY A 20 -1.36 -3.84 13.23
N GLY A 21 -0.89 -5.03 13.62
CA GLY A 21 -0.97 -5.49 15.00
C GLY A 21 -0.27 -6.83 15.20
N ALA A 22 1.06 -6.82 15.24
CA ALA A 22 1.87 -8.01 15.57
C ALA A 22 2.90 -7.76 16.69
N ASP A 23 2.78 -6.69 17.49
CA ASP A 23 3.81 -6.33 18.48
C ASP A 23 3.45 -6.61 19.95
N LYS A 24 2.42 -7.42 20.24
CA LYS A 24 2.11 -7.80 21.63
C LYS A 24 1.57 -9.21 21.71
N LEU A 25 2.44 -10.23 21.69
CA LEU A 25 2.16 -11.57 22.23
C LEU A 25 3.46 -12.39 22.26
N ALA A 26 4.38 -12.05 23.16
CA ALA A 26 5.58 -12.86 23.44
C ALA A 26 5.80 -12.95 24.95
N GLU A 27 4.79 -13.37 25.71
CA GLU A 27 4.97 -13.69 27.14
C GLU A 27 3.88 -14.62 27.67
N ARG A 28 3.90 -15.90 27.25
CA ARG A 28 3.35 -17.05 28.00
C ARG A 28 3.49 -18.35 27.20
N ALA A 29 4.55 -19.11 27.48
CA ALA A 29 4.55 -20.58 27.39
C ALA A 29 5.85 -21.12 28.01
N ARG A 30 5.95 -21.07 29.35
CA ARG A 30 6.78 -21.99 30.13
C ARG A 30 5.83 -22.89 30.91
N SER A 31 6.25 -24.14 31.12
CA SER A 31 5.63 -25.22 31.89
C SER A 31 4.72 -26.17 31.11
N SER A 32 5.29 -27.33 30.75
CA SER A 32 4.83 -28.64 31.24
C SER A 32 5.72 -29.74 30.65
N ALA A 33 6.59 -30.31 31.48
CA ALA A 33 7.33 -31.54 31.21
C ALA A 33 6.44 -32.74 31.59
N PRO A 34 6.31 -33.78 30.75
CA PRO A 34 5.74 -35.05 31.18
C PRO A 34 6.83 -35.97 31.73
N SER A 35 6.56 -36.44 32.94
CA SER A 35 7.25 -37.47 33.70
C SER A 35 7.31 -38.83 32.99
N ALA A 36 8.45 -39.49 33.17
CA ALA A 36 8.73 -40.86 32.75
C ALA A 36 7.91 -41.89 33.54
N PRO A 37 7.56 -43.03 32.94
CA PRO A 37 7.36 -44.27 33.65
C PRO A 37 8.59 -45.18 33.50
N ASP A 38 9.16 -45.54 34.65
CA ASP A 38 9.99 -46.72 34.84
C ASP A 38 9.15 -47.98 34.54
N ASP A 39 9.64 -48.86 33.69
CA ASP A 39 9.28 -50.28 33.76
C ASP A 39 10.46 -51.14 33.29
N VAL A 40 11.20 -51.61 34.30
CA VAL A 40 12.24 -52.62 34.20
C VAL A 40 11.58 -53.98 34.09
N ARG A 41 11.74 -54.65 32.95
CA ARG A 41 11.47 -56.08 32.83
C ARG A 41 12.60 -56.80 32.10
N THR A 42 13.47 -57.39 32.91
CA THR A 42 14.44 -58.43 32.56
C THR A 42 13.73 -59.73 32.20
N ALA A 43 14.10 -60.34 31.07
CA ALA A 43 14.32 -61.77 30.87
C ALA A 43 14.19 -62.13 29.38
N GLY A 44 15.22 -62.77 28.81
CA GLY A 44 15.11 -63.43 27.51
C GLY A 44 16.40 -63.44 26.70
N GLU A 45 17.41 -64.11 27.22
CA GLU A 45 18.58 -64.55 26.46
C GLU A 45 18.11 -65.55 25.38
N ARG A 46 18.11 -65.12 24.11
CA ARG A 46 17.88 -65.97 22.94
C ARG A 46 18.82 -65.57 21.81
N ASP A 47 19.70 -66.50 21.48
CA ASP A 47 20.21 -66.83 20.15
C ASP A 47 20.64 -65.67 19.23
N VAL A 48 21.88 -65.24 19.43
CA VAL A 48 22.66 -64.45 18.48
C VAL A 48 23.24 -65.38 17.41
N ALA A 49 22.43 -65.76 16.42
CA ALA A 49 22.94 -66.36 15.18
C ALA A 49 21.92 -66.24 14.02
N SER A 50 21.83 -65.06 13.39
CA SER A 50 21.45 -64.82 11.97
C SER A 50 20.91 -63.40 11.67
N THR A 51 21.24 -62.39 12.48
CA THR A 51 20.70 -61.02 12.39
C THR A 51 21.25 -60.13 11.25
N GLY A 52 21.98 -60.69 10.28
CA GLY A 52 22.57 -59.92 9.17
C GLY A 52 21.64 -59.60 7.99
N ARG A 53 20.46 -60.24 7.86
CA ARG A 53 19.51 -59.99 6.73
C ARG A 53 18.24 -59.21 7.11
N GLY A 54 17.83 -59.22 8.39
CA GLY A 54 16.59 -58.56 8.84
C GLY A 54 16.67 -57.03 8.87
N TRP A 55 17.81 -56.47 9.27
CA TRP A 55 18.03 -55.02 9.37
C TRP A 55 17.99 -54.32 8.00
N LEU A 56 18.47 -54.98 6.93
CA LEU A 56 18.39 -54.45 5.57
C LEU A 56 16.94 -54.31 5.11
N HIS A 57 16.09 -55.31 5.35
CA HIS A 57 14.67 -55.24 5.02
C HIS A 57 13.91 -54.20 5.87
N ALA A 58 14.25 -54.07 7.15
CA ALA A 58 13.70 -53.03 8.02
C ALA A 58 14.10 -51.62 7.53
N GLY A 59 15.38 -51.43 7.20
CA GLY A 59 15.91 -50.18 6.64
C GLY A 59 15.25 -49.82 5.31
N LEU A 60 15.09 -50.77 4.39
CA LEU A 60 14.39 -50.57 3.11
C LEU A 60 12.91 -50.21 3.30
N ARG A 61 12.21 -50.85 4.25
CA ARG A 61 10.81 -50.50 4.57
C ARG A 61 10.72 -49.09 5.16
N PHE A 62 11.62 -48.74 6.07
CA PHE A 62 11.69 -47.41 6.65
C PHE A 62 11.95 -46.34 5.57
N ALA A 63 12.96 -46.55 4.72
CA ALA A 63 13.29 -45.64 3.62
C ALA A 63 12.12 -45.49 2.63
N ARG A 64 11.44 -46.60 2.28
CA ARG A 64 10.26 -46.57 1.42
C ARG A 64 9.12 -45.77 2.06
N ASN A 65 8.82 -46.02 3.33
CA ASN A 65 7.74 -45.32 4.03
C ASN A 65 8.07 -43.82 4.20
N ALA A 66 9.33 -43.49 4.49
CA ALA A 66 9.81 -42.11 4.53
C ALA A 66 9.67 -41.44 3.16
N ALA A 67 10.03 -42.11 2.07
CA ALA A 67 9.89 -41.58 0.71
C ALA A 67 8.42 -41.37 0.32
N ILE A 68 7.52 -42.29 0.67
CA ILE A 68 6.07 -42.14 0.46
C ILE A 68 5.54 -40.97 1.28
N GLY A 69 5.90 -40.88 2.57
CA GLY A 69 5.51 -39.77 3.43
C GLY A 69 5.98 -38.42 2.89
N LEU A 70 7.21 -38.36 2.38
CA LEU A 70 7.79 -37.17 1.76
C LEU A 70 7.08 -36.77 0.46
N ALA A 71 6.74 -37.74 -0.39
CA ALA A 71 5.98 -37.51 -1.63
C ALA A 71 4.55 -37.02 -1.34
N LEU A 72 3.92 -37.53 -0.28
CA LEU A 72 2.61 -37.05 0.15
C LEU A 72 2.70 -35.64 0.74
N LEU A 73 3.70 -35.38 1.58
CA LEU A 73 3.94 -34.05 2.17
C LEU A 73 4.26 -32.99 1.12
N SER A 74 4.90 -33.34 0.01
CA SER A 74 5.21 -32.40 -1.08
C SER A 74 4.05 -32.22 -2.07
N SER A 75 3.23 -33.24 -2.31
CA SER A 75 2.09 -33.14 -3.24
C SER A 75 0.91 -32.34 -2.68
N VAL A 76 0.66 -32.36 -1.37
CA VAL A 76 -0.45 -31.63 -0.74
C VAL A 76 -0.35 -30.10 -0.93
N PRO A 77 0.77 -29.43 -0.61
CA PRO A 77 0.96 -28.01 -0.89
C PRO A 77 0.77 -27.64 -2.36
N ILE A 78 1.27 -28.47 -3.27
CA ILE A 78 1.14 -28.27 -4.72
C ILE A 78 -0.34 -28.35 -5.16
N ALA A 79 -1.09 -29.34 -4.64
CA ALA A 79 -2.51 -29.48 -4.93
C ALA A 79 -3.34 -28.31 -4.39
N VAL A 80 -3.04 -27.85 -3.17
CA VAL A 80 -3.64 -26.66 -2.57
C VAL A 80 -3.41 -25.43 -3.46
N ILE A 81 -2.17 -25.21 -3.90
CA ILE A 81 -1.85 -24.08 -4.78
C ILE A 81 -2.68 -24.16 -6.07
N GLY A 82 -2.75 -25.33 -6.72
CA GLY A 82 -3.54 -25.53 -7.92
C GLY A 82 -5.05 -25.28 -7.74
N MET A 83 -5.60 -25.58 -6.57
CA MET A 83 -7.03 -25.36 -6.27
C MET A 83 -7.37 -23.91 -5.89
N PHE A 84 -6.46 -23.20 -5.21
CA PHE A 84 -6.80 -21.95 -4.53
C PHE A 84 -6.03 -20.71 -5.01
N GLY A 85 -4.92 -20.88 -5.74
CA GLY A 85 -4.07 -19.77 -6.18
C GLY A 85 -4.78 -18.71 -7.05
N GLY A 86 -5.86 -19.09 -7.76
CA GLY A 86 -6.66 -18.16 -8.56
C GLY A 86 -7.57 -17.21 -7.77
N ARG A 87 -7.78 -17.44 -6.46
CA ARG A 87 -8.77 -16.67 -5.67
C ARG A 87 -8.29 -15.28 -5.23
N TYR A 88 -6.98 -15.07 -5.14
CA TYR A 88 -6.37 -13.84 -4.60
C TYR A 88 -6.58 -12.58 -5.49
N GLN A 89 -7.10 -12.74 -6.71
CA GLN A 89 -6.84 -11.77 -7.77
C GLN A 89 -7.96 -10.74 -8.04
N SER A 90 -9.04 -10.70 -7.23
CA SER A 90 -10.23 -9.90 -7.55
C SER A 90 -10.22 -8.44 -7.04
N LEU A 91 -9.06 -7.78 -7.01
CA LEU A 91 -9.01 -6.33 -6.75
C LEU A 91 -9.28 -5.60 -8.07
N ASP A 92 -10.54 -5.22 -8.26
CA ASP A 92 -11.03 -4.50 -9.43
C ASP A 92 -10.37 -3.10 -9.54
N THR A 93 -9.56 -2.90 -10.57
CA THR A 93 -8.87 -1.65 -10.87
C THR A 93 -9.75 -0.66 -11.64
N THR A 94 -10.91 -1.07 -12.16
CA THR A 94 -11.79 -0.22 -12.97
C THR A 94 -12.30 0.98 -12.19
N ALA A 95 -12.73 0.76 -10.94
CA ALA A 95 -13.20 1.83 -10.08
C ALA A 95 -12.11 2.90 -9.88
N ASN A 96 -10.84 2.50 -9.73
CA ASN A 96 -9.74 3.45 -9.58
C ASN A 96 -9.47 4.24 -10.86
N ARG A 97 -9.66 3.63 -12.04
CA ARG A 97 -9.50 4.30 -13.33
C ARG A 97 -10.49 5.45 -13.52
N GLU A 98 -11.79 5.18 -13.44
CA GLU A 98 -12.84 6.22 -13.58
C GLU A 98 -12.64 7.37 -12.58
N ARG A 99 -12.20 6.99 -11.38
CA ARG A 99 -11.88 7.90 -10.29
C ARG A 99 -10.68 8.79 -10.60
N LEU A 100 -9.63 8.27 -11.23
CA LEU A 100 -8.46 9.06 -11.66
C LEU A 100 -8.81 9.97 -12.84
N GLU A 101 -9.57 9.48 -13.82
CA GLU A 101 -10.05 10.28 -14.96
C GLU A 101 -10.86 11.51 -14.49
N SER A 102 -11.64 11.37 -13.40
CA SER A 102 -12.36 12.51 -12.81
C SER A 102 -11.44 13.62 -12.28
N SER A 103 -10.23 13.27 -11.84
CA SER A 103 -9.25 14.23 -11.31
C SER A 103 -8.54 15.00 -12.40
N GLU A 104 -8.41 14.47 -13.62
CA GLU A 104 -7.67 15.10 -14.73
C GLU A 104 -8.15 16.51 -15.09
N ARG A 105 -9.44 16.82 -14.86
CA ARG A 105 -9.99 18.18 -15.06
C ARG A 105 -9.32 19.23 -14.17
N LEU A 106 -8.77 18.80 -13.03
CA LEU A 106 -8.07 19.67 -12.09
C LEU A 106 -6.62 19.93 -12.49
N ARG A 107 -6.10 19.28 -13.54
CA ARG A 107 -4.72 19.47 -14.01
C ARG A 107 -4.48 20.91 -14.49
N ALA A 108 -5.51 21.60 -14.99
CA ALA A 108 -5.42 23.03 -15.35
C ALA A 108 -5.19 23.97 -14.13
N PHE A 109 -5.38 23.46 -12.91
CA PHE A 109 -5.20 24.19 -11.66
C PHE A 109 -3.94 23.76 -10.90
N THR A 110 -2.97 23.13 -11.57
CA THR A 110 -1.66 22.86 -10.97
C THR A 110 -0.82 24.13 -10.90
N ALA A 111 -0.03 24.29 -9.83
CA ALA A 111 1.05 25.26 -9.75
C ALA A 111 2.11 25.02 -10.86
N PRO A 112 2.82 26.08 -11.31
CA PRO A 112 3.93 25.96 -12.26
C PRO A 112 5.00 24.98 -11.81
N LYS A 113 5.62 24.32 -12.78
CA LYS A 113 6.72 23.37 -12.53
C LYS A 113 8.06 24.09 -12.49
N ASP A 114 8.89 23.70 -11.52
CA ASP A 114 10.27 24.15 -11.37
C ASP A 114 11.20 23.05 -11.87
N ALA A 115 11.87 23.33 -13.00
CA ALA A 115 12.79 22.40 -13.63
C ALA A 115 14.13 22.27 -12.89
N ALA A 116 14.44 23.16 -11.94
CA ALA A 116 15.64 23.08 -11.13
C ALA A 116 15.56 22.00 -10.05
N ILE A 117 14.34 21.57 -9.67
CA ILE A 117 14.14 20.52 -8.66
C ILE A 117 14.32 19.16 -9.33
N THR A 118 15.36 18.44 -8.93
CA THR A 118 15.60 17.09 -9.44
C THR A 118 14.57 16.10 -8.88
N PRO A 119 14.29 14.99 -9.59
CA PRO A 119 13.35 13.97 -9.10
C PRO A 119 13.75 13.37 -7.75
N THR A 120 15.05 13.18 -7.50
CA THR A 120 15.57 12.66 -6.23
C THR A 120 15.38 13.67 -5.10
N GLU A 121 15.68 14.95 -5.31
CA GLU A 121 15.43 15.99 -4.29
C GLU A 121 13.95 16.11 -3.93
N ALA A 122 13.06 16.02 -4.93
CA ALA A 122 11.63 15.98 -4.70
C ALA A 122 11.22 14.72 -3.92
N GLY A 123 11.80 13.56 -4.23
CA GLY A 123 11.56 12.33 -3.48
C GLY A 123 12.00 12.43 -2.00
N ILE A 124 13.17 13.01 -1.74
CA ILE A 124 13.68 13.24 -0.37
C ILE A 124 12.76 14.22 0.39
N ALA A 125 12.30 15.28 -0.28
CA ALA A 125 11.33 16.21 0.29
C ALA A 125 10.00 15.50 0.62
N LEU A 126 9.52 14.60 -0.25
CA LEU A 126 8.35 13.78 0.03
C LEU A 126 8.58 12.88 1.26
N ARG A 127 9.75 12.26 1.37
CA ARG A 127 10.16 11.45 2.54
C ARG A 127 10.13 12.25 3.85
N ALA A 128 10.56 13.51 3.83
CA ALA A 128 10.54 14.39 5.00
C ALA A 128 9.12 14.70 5.50
N LEU A 129 8.13 14.66 4.62
CA LEU A 129 6.71 14.90 4.95
C LEU A 129 6.02 13.68 5.55
N GLN A 130 6.56 12.47 5.32
CA GLN A 130 5.97 11.21 5.76
C GLN A 130 6.54 10.75 7.10
N SER A 131 5.69 10.23 7.97
CA SER A 131 6.16 9.43 9.10
C SER A 131 6.47 8.01 8.62
N GLY A 132 7.69 7.55 8.86
CA GLY A 132 8.16 6.25 8.43
C GLY A 132 9.34 5.81 9.28
N LYS A 133 9.40 4.52 9.56
CA LYS A 133 10.53 3.91 10.28
C LYS A 133 11.39 3.17 9.28
N SER A 134 12.70 3.39 9.37
CA SER A 134 13.67 2.56 8.65
C SER A 134 13.62 1.14 9.20
N SER A 135 13.81 0.15 8.34
CA SER A 135 14.04 -1.24 8.73
C SER A 135 15.38 -1.73 8.19
N ALA A 136 15.80 -2.93 8.61
CA ALA A 136 17.00 -3.56 8.04
C ALA A 136 16.83 -3.85 6.54
N ASP A 137 15.60 -4.16 6.11
CA ASP A 137 15.30 -4.51 4.72
C ASP A 137 15.12 -3.29 3.82
N PHE A 138 14.62 -2.20 4.39
CA PHE A 138 14.33 -0.95 3.71
C PHE A 138 14.95 0.20 4.51
N GLN A 139 16.25 0.40 4.28
CA GLN A 139 16.95 1.56 4.83
C GLN A 139 16.38 2.83 4.20
N MET A 140 15.93 3.77 5.03
CA MET A 140 15.37 5.03 4.55
C MET A 140 16.42 6.14 4.58
N HIS A 141 16.32 7.11 3.68
CA HIS A 141 17.12 8.33 3.77
C HIS A 141 16.87 9.05 5.10
N ASP A 142 17.94 9.50 5.76
CA ASP A 142 17.86 10.38 6.92
C ASP A 142 17.49 11.79 6.45
N VAL A 143 16.35 12.26 6.92
CA VAL A 143 15.78 13.59 6.61
C VAL A 143 15.78 14.49 7.84
N GLY A 144 16.51 14.09 8.89
CA GLY A 144 16.55 14.78 10.17
C GLY A 144 15.27 14.58 11.00
N ALA A 145 15.03 15.52 11.92
CA ALA A 145 13.86 15.48 12.78
C ALA A 145 12.56 15.62 11.95
N PRO A 146 11.51 14.83 12.23
CA PRO A 146 10.22 15.01 11.58
C PRO A 146 9.72 16.44 11.72
N HIS A 147 9.16 16.99 10.64
CA HIS A 147 8.57 18.32 10.68
C HIS A 147 7.49 18.42 11.77
N ALA A 148 7.53 19.51 12.53
CA ALA A 148 6.44 19.86 13.43
C ALA A 148 5.15 20.01 12.62
N ARG A 149 4.05 19.44 13.12
CA ARG A 149 2.71 19.55 12.53
C ARG A 149 1.83 20.34 13.50
N PRO A 150 1.78 21.69 13.41
CA PRO A 150 1.15 22.51 14.44
C PRO A 150 -0.31 22.14 14.71
N TRP A 151 -1.06 21.70 13.69
CA TRP A 151 -2.45 21.26 13.86
C TRP A 151 -2.63 20.01 14.74
N LYS A 152 -1.57 19.28 15.08
CA LYS A 152 -1.62 18.15 16.03
C LYS A 152 -1.40 18.59 17.48
N THR A 153 -0.73 19.72 17.69
CA THR A 153 -0.31 20.19 19.02
C THR A 153 -1.07 21.43 19.48
N LEU A 154 -1.61 22.22 18.55
CA LEU A 154 -2.38 23.40 18.86
C LEU A 154 -3.73 23.03 19.48
N VAL A 155 -4.09 23.73 20.56
CA VAL A 155 -5.34 23.51 21.29
C VAL A 155 -6.43 24.43 20.72
N LEU A 156 -7.54 23.83 20.31
CA LEU A 156 -8.73 24.51 19.81
C LEU A 156 -9.70 24.83 20.96
N THR A 157 -9.67 26.06 21.50
CA THR A 157 -10.57 26.49 22.60
C THR A 157 -12.04 26.44 22.18
N SER A 158 -12.98 26.16 23.09
CA SER A 158 -14.39 25.84 22.74
C SER A 158 -15.09 26.84 21.80
N GLY A 159 -14.74 28.12 21.87
CA GLY A 159 -15.32 29.17 21.01
C GLY A 159 -14.76 29.25 19.58
N MET A 160 -13.57 28.71 19.32
CA MET A 160 -12.94 28.81 18.00
C MET A 160 -13.62 27.88 16.98
N PHE A 161 -13.94 28.38 15.81
CA PHE A 161 -14.45 27.63 14.67
C PHE A 161 -15.74 26.85 14.99
N ALA A 162 -16.62 27.38 15.86
CA ALA A 162 -17.79 26.66 16.36
C ALA A 162 -18.66 26.02 15.24
N GLY A 163 -18.83 26.70 14.10
CA GLY A 163 -19.59 26.19 12.95
C GLY A 163 -18.83 25.21 12.04
N LEU A 164 -17.51 25.04 12.24
CA LEU A 164 -16.64 24.21 11.41
C LEU A 164 -16.13 22.96 12.13
N ARG A 165 -16.39 22.80 13.43
CA ARG A 165 -16.07 21.56 14.15
C ARG A 165 -17.06 20.47 13.76
N ASN A 166 -16.56 19.25 13.61
CA ASN A 166 -17.38 18.07 13.45
C ASN A 166 -17.34 17.27 14.77
N GLY A 167 -18.48 16.91 15.34
CA GLY A 167 -18.52 16.12 16.59
C GLY A 167 -17.82 14.76 16.47
N ASN A 168 -17.69 14.23 15.25
CA ASN A 168 -17.07 12.93 14.98
C ASN A 168 -15.57 13.01 14.60
N PHE A 169 -15.00 14.20 14.44
CA PHE A 169 -13.63 14.38 13.99
C PHE A 169 -12.97 15.58 14.69
N SER A 170 -11.79 15.37 15.29
CA SER A 170 -11.10 16.37 16.11
C SER A 170 -10.54 17.57 15.32
N GLY A 171 -10.57 17.56 13.98
CA GLY A 171 -10.10 18.66 13.15
C GLY A 171 -11.21 19.54 12.55
N LEU A 172 -10.80 20.59 11.84
CA LEU A 172 -11.70 21.53 11.17
C LEU A 172 -12.28 20.95 9.87
N ALA A 173 -13.54 21.24 9.59
CA ALA A 173 -14.19 20.88 8.33
C ALA A 173 -13.66 21.73 7.16
N THR A 174 -12.66 21.21 6.45
CA THR A 174 -12.03 21.88 5.30
C THR A 174 -12.98 22.14 4.14
N SER A 175 -14.10 21.43 4.06
CA SER A 175 -15.15 21.63 3.06
C SER A 175 -15.93 22.95 3.21
N ARG A 176 -15.74 23.69 4.30
CA ARG A 176 -16.42 24.97 4.56
C ARG A 176 -15.49 26.09 5.05
N ILE A 177 -14.21 25.80 5.29
CA ILE A 177 -13.30 26.73 5.96
C ILE A 177 -12.97 27.97 5.11
N ILE A 178 -12.86 27.81 3.79
CA ILE A 178 -12.57 28.94 2.89
C ILE A 178 -13.77 29.89 2.82
N SER A 179 -14.98 29.35 2.70
CA SER A 179 -16.21 30.15 2.72
C SER A 179 -16.48 30.81 4.08
N ALA A 180 -15.99 30.23 5.18
CA ALA A 180 -16.02 30.88 6.49
C ALA A 180 -14.98 32.01 6.58
N ALA A 181 -13.77 31.80 6.04
CA ALA A 181 -12.70 32.78 6.03
C ALA A 181 -13.11 34.09 5.33
N SER A 182 -13.92 34.00 4.25
CA SER A 182 -14.39 35.20 3.54
C SER A 182 -15.34 36.08 4.37
N LYS A 183 -15.98 35.51 5.41
CA LYS A 183 -16.87 36.20 6.36
C LYS A 183 -16.14 36.77 7.57
N SER A 184 -14.81 36.66 7.61
CA SER A 184 -13.91 37.05 8.70
C SER A 184 -13.85 36.05 9.86
N PHE A 185 -12.62 35.73 10.27
CA PHE A 185 -12.32 34.96 11.46
C PHE A 185 -11.96 35.89 12.63
N SER A 186 -12.16 35.41 13.85
CA SER A 186 -11.68 36.08 15.05
C SER A 186 -10.13 36.13 15.10
N PRO A 187 -9.54 37.04 15.90
CA PRO A 187 -8.08 37.12 16.04
C PRO A 187 -7.42 35.81 16.51
N ALA A 188 -8.08 35.07 17.41
CA ALA A 188 -7.58 33.78 17.90
C ALA A 188 -7.57 32.72 16.79
N GLU A 189 -8.63 32.67 15.97
CA GLU A 189 -8.70 31.78 14.81
C GLU A 189 -7.65 32.12 13.75
N LEU A 190 -7.44 33.41 13.45
CA LEU A 190 -6.38 33.84 12.54
C LEU A 190 -4.99 33.50 13.07
N THR A 191 -4.75 33.61 14.37
CA THR A 191 -3.47 33.22 14.99
C THR A 191 -3.21 31.72 14.85
N TYR A 192 -4.24 30.90 15.07
CA TYR A 192 -4.16 29.45 14.84
C TYR A 192 -3.84 29.12 13.37
N LEU A 193 -4.56 29.73 12.42
CA LEU A 193 -4.34 29.48 11.00
C LEU A 193 -2.99 30.02 10.51
N ARG A 194 -2.52 31.15 11.06
CA ARG A 194 -1.18 31.69 10.79
C ARG A 194 -0.10 30.69 11.18
N THR A 195 -0.21 30.12 12.38
CA THR A 195 0.75 29.13 12.88
C THR A 195 0.84 27.91 11.95
N ILE A 196 -0.29 27.48 11.38
CA ILE A 196 -0.31 26.44 10.34
C ILE A 196 0.33 26.96 9.05
N ALA A 197 -0.04 28.15 8.60
CA ALA A 197 0.41 28.72 7.31
C ALA A 197 1.92 28.97 7.25
N GLU A 198 2.56 29.24 8.39
CA GLU A 198 3.99 29.55 8.53
C GLU A 198 4.85 28.30 8.88
N ALA A 199 4.25 27.11 8.94
CA ALA A 199 4.98 25.88 9.27
C ALA A 199 6.11 25.59 8.26
N SER A 200 7.29 25.19 8.76
CA SER A 200 8.49 24.96 7.94
C SER A 200 8.32 23.84 6.91
N LEU A 201 7.42 22.88 7.16
CA LEU A 201 7.15 21.75 6.26
C LEU A 201 6.67 22.18 4.87
N TRP A 202 6.11 23.40 4.75
CA TRP A 202 5.63 23.89 3.47
C TRP A 202 6.75 24.03 2.44
N LYS A 203 8.01 24.21 2.88
CA LYS A 203 9.16 24.21 1.97
C LYS A 203 9.29 22.89 1.20
N ASP A 204 9.19 21.76 1.90
CA ASP A 204 9.28 20.44 1.28
C ASP A 204 7.99 20.09 0.52
N PHE A 205 6.83 20.50 1.04
CA PHE A 205 5.56 20.35 0.33
C PHE A 205 5.55 21.07 -1.01
N ASP A 206 5.93 22.34 -1.01
CA ASP A 206 5.97 23.20 -2.19
C ASP A 206 7.00 22.65 -3.19
N ARG A 207 8.16 22.16 -2.71
CA ARG A 207 9.19 21.48 -3.53
C ARG A 207 8.66 20.23 -4.25
N VAL A 208 7.90 19.37 -3.56
CA VAL A 208 7.28 18.19 -4.20
C VAL A 208 6.22 18.62 -5.22
N ALA A 209 5.40 19.60 -4.87
CA ALA A 209 4.32 20.07 -5.72
C ALA A 209 4.83 20.69 -7.04
N THR A 210 5.89 21.50 -6.97
CA THR A 210 6.44 22.18 -8.15
C THR A 210 7.43 21.32 -8.92
N ALA A 211 7.91 20.18 -8.39
CA ALA A 211 8.79 19.29 -9.14
C ALA A 211 8.13 18.76 -10.42
N GLY A 212 8.91 18.69 -11.51
CA GLY A 212 8.48 18.11 -12.79
C GLY A 212 8.25 16.59 -12.70
N ALA A 213 9.01 15.90 -11.85
CA ALA A 213 8.83 14.50 -11.53
C ALA A 213 9.34 14.20 -10.11
N VAL A 214 8.94 13.06 -9.54
CA VAL A 214 9.32 12.65 -8.19
C VAL A 214 9.80 11.20 -8.23
N ASP A 215 11.03 10.96 -7.78
CA ASP A 215 11.52 9.61 -7.55
C ASP A 215 11.04 9.14 -6.16
N VAL A 216 9.82 8.62 -6.10
CA VAL A 216 9.16 8.21 -4.84
C VAL A 216 9.98 7.15 -4.11
N ILE A 217 10.48 6.14 -4.82
CA ILE A 217 11.26 5.05 -4.22
C ILE A 217 12.66 5.54 -3.85
N GLY A 218 13.36 6.18 -4.78
CA GLY A 218 14.75 6.61 -4.60
C GLY A 218 14.92 7.79 -3.63
N GLY A 219 13.87 8.58 -3.40
CA GLY A 219 13.87 9.58 -2.34
C GLY A 219 13.50 9.03 -0.97
N GLN A 220 12.80 7.88 -0.92
CA GLN A 220 12.39 7.25 0.33
C GLN A 220 13.45 6.29 0.88
N PHE A 221 14.10 5.52 -0.01
CA PHE A 221 14.97 4.40 0.36
C PHE A 221 16.37 4.53 -0.20
N VAL A 222 17.35 4.11 0.61
CA VAL A 222 18.73 3.91 0.18
C VAL A 222 18.81 2.60 -0.60
N LEU A 223 19.48 2.63 -1.75
CA LEU A 223 19.67 1.48 -2.63
C LEU A 223 21.11 0.96 -2.56
N PRO A 224 21.35 -0.34 -2.85
CA PRO A 224 20.35 -1.36 -3.17
C PRO A 224 19.53 -1.80 -1.95
N PHE A 225 18.35 -2.38 -2.20
CA PHE A 225 17.57 -3.02 -1.13
C PHE A 225 18.34 -4.22 -0.54
N SER A 226 18.02 -4.58 0.70
CA SER A 226 18.48 -5.83 1.30
C SER A 226 18.14 -7.04 0.43
N GLU A 227 18.99 -8.05 0.38
CA GLU A 227 18.69 -9.33 -0.30
C GLU A 227 17.44 -10.02 0.28
N LYS A 228 17.14 -9.75 1.56
CA LYS A 228 15.96 -10.25 2.26
C LYS A 228 14.74 -9.35 2.09
N ALA A 229 14.87 -8.21 1.40
CA ALA A 229 13.76 -7.31 1.19
C ALA A 229 12.61 -8.01 0.47
N TYR A 230 11.39 -7.67 0.90
CA TYR A 230 10.15 -8.22 0.39
C TYR A 230 9.18 -7.08 0.06
N VAL A 231 8.62 -7.08 -1.15
CA VAL A 231 7.87 -5.92 -1.68
C VAL A 231 6.69 -5.47 -0.82
N TYR A 232 6.03 -6.38 -0.08
CA TYR A 232 4.91 -6.02 0.81
C TYR A 232 5.35 -5.58 2.20
N ALA A 233 6.60 -5.85 2.57
CA ALA A 233 7.22 -5.27 3.76
C ALA A 233 7.77 -3.86 3.48
N MET A 234 7.77 -3.41 2.21
CA MET A 234 8.20 -2.08 1.84
C MET A 234 7.26 -1.04 2.46
N PRO A 235 7.78 -0.09 3.26
CA PRO A 235 6.96 0.95 3.87
C PRO A 235 6.20 1.78 2.83
N ALA A 236 4.87 1.72 2.86
CA ALA A 236 4.01 2.53 1.98
C ALA A 236 3.92 3.98 2.44
N ILE A 237 3.61 4.90 1.50
CA ILE A 237 3.24 6.28 1.83
C ILE A 237 2.02 6.26 2.75
N ARG A 238 2.10 6.97 3.87
CA ARG A 238 1.02 6.97 4.86
C ARG A 238 -0.12 7.86 4.38
N TYR A 239 -1.20 7.22 3.93
CA TYR A 239 -2.43 7.91 3.51
C TYR A 239 -2.90 8.98 4.52
N ALA A 240 -2.89 8.65 5.81
CA ALA A 240 -3.32 9.56 6.87
C ALA A 240 -2.48 10.86 6.89
N ASP A 241 -1.16 10.74 6.74
CA ASP A 241 -0.25 11.89 6.75
C ASP A 241 -0.48 12.80 5.55
N SER A 242 -0.57 12.21 4.36
CA SER A 242 -0.79 12.96 3.12
C SER A 242 -2.17 13.63 3.09
N ARG A 243 -3.20 12.97 3.62
CA ARG A 243 -4.54 13.54 3.77
C ARG A 243 -4.54 14.71 4.75
N GLU A 244 -3.92 14.57 5.91
CA GLU A 244 -3.78 15.64 6.89
C GLU A 244 -3.06 16.85 6.31
N LEU A 245 -1.98 16.64 5.56
CA LEU A 245 -1.23 17.70 4.87
C LEU A 245 -2.10 18.47 3.88
N ALA A 246 -2.90 17.76 3.07
CA ALA A 246 -3.83 18.39 2.15
C ALA A 246 -4.89 19.24 2.88
N SER A 247 -5.46 18.70 3.96
CA SER A 247 -6.40 19.45 4.81
C SER A 247 -5.75 20.68 5.43
N ALA A 248 -4.52 20.56 5.96
CA ALA A 248 -3.76 21.68 6.49
C ALA A 248 -3.40 22.71 5.40
N GLY A 249 -3.16 22.28 4.16
CA GLY A 249 -2.94 23.17 3.02
C GLY A 249 -4.16 24.03 2.69
N VAL A 250 -5.37 23.46 2.79
CA VAL A 250 -6.62 24.23 2.68
C VAL A 250 -6.77 25.20 3.85
N MET A 251 -6.36 24.84 5.07
CA MET A 251 -6.32 25.77 6.21
C MET A 251 -5.31 26.91 6.00
N ARG A 252 -4.13 26.63 5.42
CA ARG A 252 -3.15 27.64 5.01
C ARG A 252 -3.74 28.60 3.98
N ALA A 253 -4.50 28.11 3.01
CA ALA A 253 -5.21 28.99 2.07
C ALA A 253 -6.30 29.83 2.76
N ALA A 254 -7.02 29.26 3.74
CA ALA A 254 -8.04 29.98 4.51
C ALA A 254 -7.45 31.15 5.32
N TYR A 255 -6.23 31.00 5.84
CA TYR A 255 -5.50 32.11 6.45
C TYR A 255 -5.35 33.27 5.46
N TYR A 256 -4.83 33.00 4.26
CA TYR A 256 -4.60 34.01 3.23
C TYR A 256 -5.91 34.67 2.76
N VAL A 257 -7.01 33.92 2.65
CA VAL A 257 -8.35 34.50 2.42
C VAL A 257 -8.77 35.43 3.55
N GLY A 258 -8.55 35.02 4.81
CA GLY A 258 -8.90 35.80 6.00
C GLY A 258 -8.13 37.13 6.09
N VAL A 259 -6.87 37.16 5.64
CA VAL A 259 -6.05 38.39 5.56
C VAL A 259 -6.13 39.11 4.20
N ARG A 260 -7.06 38.68 3.32
CA ARG A 260 -7.32 39.27 1.99
C ARG A 260 -6.15 39.17 0.99
N ASP A 261 -5.22 38.23 1.18
CA ASP A 261 -4.18 37.87 0.20
C ASP A 261 -4.70 36.76 -0.74
N PHE A 262 -5.61 37.13 -1.63
CA PHE A 262 -6.31 36.16 -2.49
C PHE A 262 -5.40 35.48 -3.51
N GLU A 263 -4.37 36.18 -4.00
CA GLU A 263 -3.40 35.62 -4.93
C GLU A 263 -2.63 34.48 -4.28
N ARG A 264 -2.11 34.70 -3.06
CA ARG A 264 -1.40 33.65 -2.33
C ARG A 264 -2.32 32.51 -1.90
N ALA A 265 -3.57 32.80 -1.56
CA ALA A 265 -4.57 31.76 -1.28
C ALA A 265 -4.79 30.84 -2.49
N GLU A 266 -4.98 31.41 -3.69
CA GLU A 266 -5.13 30.64 -4.93
C GLU A 266 -3.87 29.82 -5.22
N ALA A 267 -2.68 30.42 -5.10
CA ALA A 267 -1.41 29.75 -5.31
C ALA A 267 -1.21 28.55 -4.37
N VAL A 268 -1.55 28.68 -3.08
CA VAL A 268 -1.48 27.57 -2.12
C VAL A 268 -2.42 26.45 -2.53
N LEU A 269 -3.67 26.74 -2.89
CA LEU A 269 -4.62 25.72 -3.31
C LEU A 269 -4.16 24.97 -4.57
N LYS A 270 -3.62 25.70 -5.57
CA LYS A 270 -3.00 25.10 -6.77
C LYS A 270 -1.78 24.25 -6.43
N THR A 271 -1.02 24.63 -5.41
CA THR A 271 0.11 23.84 -4.91
C THR A 271 -0.35 22.53 -4.28
N VAL A 272 -1.47 22.52 -3.53
CA VAL A 272 -2.06 21.28 -3.01
C VAL A 272 -2.58 20.37 -4.13
N VAL A 273 -3.21 20.94 -5.18
CA VAL A 273 -3.58 20.19 -6.40
C VAL A 273 -2.34 19.56 -7.03
N SER A 274 -1.27 20.34 -7.23
CA SER A 274 -0.01 19.86 -7.78
C SER A 274 0.64 18.75 -6.96
N PHE A 275 0.62 18.84 -5.63
CA PHE A 275 1.12 17.80 -4.76
C PHE A 275 0.35 16.48 -4.95
N GLY A 276 -0.97 16.55 -5.06
CA GLY A 276 -1.80 15.39 -5.35
C GLY A 276 -1.47 14.75 -6.70
N PHE A 277 -1.27 15.56 -7.75
CA PHE A 277 -0.82 15.05 -9.06
C PHE A 277 0.61 14.51 -9.04
N ALA A 278 1.51 15.06 -8.23
CA ALA A 278 2.85 14.50 -8.06
C ALA A 278 2.78 13.04 -7.55
N LEU A 279 1.83 12.73 -6.67
CA LEU A 279 1.59 11.34 -6.24
C LEU A 279 0.91 10.48 -7.32
N ILE A 280 -0.04 11.02 -8.09
CA ILE A 280 -0.71 10.28 -9.18
C ILE A 280 0.28 9.93 -10.30
N ASP A 281 1.01 10.92 -10.78
CA ASP A 281 1.88 10.83 -11.95
C ASP A 281 3.19 10.07 -11.64
N ASN A 282 3.59 9.99 -10.37
CA ASN A 282 4.80 9.25 -9.94
C ASN A 282 4.48 8.03 -9.07
N ALA A 283 3.21 7.59 -9.04
CA ALA A 283 2.76 6.45 -8.27
C ALA A 283 3.51 5.15 -8.65
N THR A 284 3.92 4.40 -7.63
CA THR A 284 4.57 3.08 -7.77
C THR A 284 3.63 1.92 -7.44
N ASN A 285 2.41 2.24 -7.03
CA ASN A 285 1.32 1.30 -6.81
C ASN A 285 -0.03 2.03 -6.96
N SER A 286 -1.14 1.30 -6.95
CA SER A 286 -2.47 1.91 -7.10
C SER A 286 -2.92 2.75 -5.89
N MET A 287 -2.38 2.47 -4.70
CA MET A 287 -2.69 3.19 -3.48
C MET A 287 -2.11 4.61 -3.49
N ASP A 288 -0.87 4.80 -3.96
CA ASP A 288 -0.24 6.12 -4.10
C ASP A 288 -1.11 7.03 -4.98
N ALA A 289 -1.58 6.50 -6.12
CA ALA A 289 -2.47 7.23 -7.03
C ALA A 289 -3.83 7.54 -6.39
N ALA A 290 -4.38 6.60 -5.61
CA ALA A 290 -5.62 6.82 -4.88
C ALA A 290 -5.46 7.90 -3.79
N VAL A 291 -4.33 7.94 -3.09
CA VAL A 291 -3.98 8.99 -2.11
C VAL A 291 -3.90 10.33 -2.82
N GLY A 292 -3.14 10.43 -3.90
CA GLY A 292 -3.02 11.66 -4.69
C GLY A 292 -4.36 12.18 -5.19
N ARG A 293 -5.24 11.29 -5.65
CA ARG A 293 -6.61 11.62 -6.04
C ARG A 293 -7.44 12.23 -4.90
N VAL A 294 -7.35 11.67 -3.69
CA VAL A 294 -8.04 12.22 -2.52
C VAL A 294 -7.54 13.64 -2.22
N ILE A 295 -6.23 13.88 -2.30
CA ILE A 295 -5.63 15.21 -2.10
C ILE A 295 -6.15 16.20 -3.15
N VAL A 296 -6.14 15.81 -4.43
CA VAL A 296 -6.68 16.62 -5.53
C VAL A 296 -8.15 16.96 -5.27
N GLY A 297 -8.95 16.00 -4.77
CA GLY A 297 -10.35 16.25 -4.41
C GLY A 297 -10.52 17.26 -3.27
N ILE A 298 -9.72 17.14 -2.20
CA ILE A 298 -9.73 18.09 -1.08
C ILE A 298 -9.38 19.50 -1.56
N ALA A 299 -8.36 19.62 -2.41
CA ALA A 299 -7.94 20.91 -2.96
C ALA A 299 -8.95 21.48 -3.97
N GLY A 300 -9.57 20.63 -4.80
CA GLY A 300 -10.63 21.02 -5.73
C GLY A 300 -11.87 21.57 -5.01
N ASP A 301 -12.30 20.93 -3.93
CA ASP A 301 -13.36 21.45 -3.05
C ASP A 301 -12.96 22.80 -2.42
N GLY A 302 -11.67 22.99 -2.10
CA GLY A 302 -11.12 24.26 -1.61
C GLY A 302 -11.09 25.37 -2.67
N LEU A 303 -10.64 25.06 -3.89
CA LEU A 303 -10.63 25.98 -5.05
C LEU A 303 -12.05 26.40 -5.43
N MET A 304 -13.01 25.48 -5.39
CA MET A 304 -14.41 25.80 -5.67
C MET A 304 -14.95 26.81 -4.65
N GLN A 305 -14.73 26.57 -3.34
CA GLN A 305 -15.10 27.54 -2.31
C GLN A 305 -14.41 28.89 -2.49
N PHE A 306 -13.12 28.89 -2.85
CA PHE A 306 -12.33 30.09 -3.09
C PHE A 306 -12.91 30.90 -4.25
N TYR A 307 -13.14 30.27 -5.40
CA TYR A 307 -13.66 30.96 -6.58
C TYR A 307 -15.09 31.47 -6.40
N THR A 308 -15.96 30.75 -5.70
CA THR A 308 -17.27 31.29 -5.29
C THR A 308 -17.11 32.49 -4.35
N ALA A 309 -16.22 32.42 -3.36
CA ALA A 309 -15.98 33.54 -2.44
C ALA A 309 -15.37 34.78 -3.11
N THR A 310 -14.69 34.62 -4.25
CA THR A 310 -14.10 35.71 -5.04
C THR A 310 -14.90 36.06 -6.30
N ASN A 311 -16.17 35.62 -6.43
CA ASN A 311 -17.04 35.87 -7.58
C ASN A 311 -16.49 35.41 -8.95
N LYS A 312 -15.66 34.35 -8.98
CA LYS A 312 -15.13 33.71 -10.21
C LYS A 312 -15.97 32.48 -10.59
N GLU A 313 -17.27 32.68 -10.81
CA GLU A 313 -18.26 31.59 -10.98
C GLU A 313 -17.96 30.62 -12.12
N THR A 314 -17.38 31.09 -13.23
CA THR A 314 -17.00 30.23 -14.37
C THR A 314 -15.93 29.22 -13.97
N LEU A 315 -14.94 29.63 -13.18
CA LEU A 315 -13.91 28.73 -12.66
C LEU A 315 -14.48 27.80 -11.59
N ALA A 316 -15.34 28.29 -10.71
CA ALA A 316 -16.02 27.44 -9.72
C ALA A 316 -16.87 26.34 -10.40
N ALA A 317 -17.58 26.67 -11.48
CA ALA A 317 -18.37 25.71 -12.26
C ALA A 317 -17.50 24.62 -12.92
N ALA A 318 -16.30 24.98 -13.40
CA ALA A 318 -15.35 24.02 -13.99
C ALA A 318 -14.82 22.99 -12.98
N LEU A 319 -14.82 23.32 -11.69
CA LEU A 319 -14.36 22.45 -10.60
C LEU A 319 -15.45 21.51 -10.05
N LYS A 320 -16.70 21.63 -10.51
CA LYS A 320 -17.78 20.78 -10.02
C LYS A 320 -17.43 19.31 -10.27
N PRO A 321 -17.47 18.47 -9.22
CA PRO A 321 -17.12 17.06 -9.37
C PRO A 321 -18.05 16.41 -10.39
N ALA A 322 -17.49 15.58 -11.27
CA ALA A 322 -18.29 14.73 -12.13
C ALA A 322 -19.24 13.91 -11.26
N HIS A 323 -20.53 13.83 -11.65
CA HIS A 323 -21.41 12.81 -11.10
C HIS A 323 -20.85 11.45 -11.52
N LEU A 324 -20.02 10.86 -10.66
CA LEU A 324 -19.63 9.48 -10.82
C LEU A 324 -20.90 8.65 -10.68
N SER A 325 -21.26 7.93 -11.73
CA SER A 325 -22.26 6.87 -11.66
C SER A 325 -21.67 5.75 -10.81
N VAL A 326 -21.56 6.00 -9.50
CA VAL A 326 -21.28 4.94 -8.55
C VAL A 326 -22.49 4.04 -8.65
N ALA A 327 -22.31 2.86 -9.26
CA ALA A 327 -23.34 1.84 -9.34
C ALA A 327 -23.75 1.44 -7.92
N LYS A 328 -24.63 2.25 -7.31
CA LYS A 328 -25.25 2.04 -6.01
C LYS A 328 -26.21 0.87 -6.20
N GLY A 329 -25.71 -0.37 -6.19
CA GLY A 329 -26.59 -1.52 -6.34
C GLY A 329 -25.93 -2.86 -6.65
N ALA A 330 -24.70 -2.88 -7.19
CA ALA A 330 -24.01 -4.15 -7.31
C ALA A 330 -23.54 -4.58 -5.91
N ARG A 331 -24.28 -5.49 -5.27
CA ARG A 331 -23.77 -6.28 -4.13
C ARG A 331 -22.38 -6.78 -4.51
N ASN A 332 -21.49 -6.91 -3.52
CA ASN A 332 -20.10 -7.39 -3.62
C ASN A 332 -19.96 -8.84 -4.17
N VAL A 333 -20.74 -9.23 -5.17
CA VAL A 333 -20.52 -10.44 -5.95
C VAL A 333 -19.34 -10.12 -6.84
N ARG A 334 -18.13 -10.35 -6.32
CA ARG A 334 -16.92 -10.36 -7.13
C ARG A 334 -17.10 -11.49 -8.15
N PRO A 335 -17.28 -11.20 -9.45
CA PRO A 335 -17.40 -12.26 -10.42
C PRO A 335 -16.15 -13.12 -10.34
N ARG A 336 -16.32 -14.45 -10.34
CA ARG A 336 -15.18 -15.36 -10.50
C ARG A 336 -14.66 -15.15 -11.91
N VAL A 337 -13.58 -14.40 -12.04
CA VAL A 337 -12.86 -14.23 -13.30
C VAL A 337 -11.93 -15.43 -13.45
N ASP A 338 -11.93 -16.05 -14.63
CA ASP A 338 -10.98 -17.11 -14.95
C ASP A 338 -9.53 -16.60 -14.84
N ALA A 339 -8.63 -17.44 -14.30
CA ALA A 339 -7.25 -17.04 -14.03
C ALA A 339 -6.47 -16.69 -15.31
N ALA A 340 -6.74 -17.36 -16.43
CA ALA A 340 -6.09 -17.06 -17.71
C ALA A 340 -6.61 -15.73 -18.27
N VAL A 341 -7.92 -15.48 -18.18
CA VAL A 341 -8.52 -14.19 -18.56
C VAL A 341 -7.94 -13.04 -17.74
N LEU A 342 -7.81 -13.21 -16.42
CA LEU A 342 -7.25 -12.16 -15.59
C LEU A 342 -5.77 -11.93 -15.88
N ARG A 343 -4.98 -12.99 -16.06
CA ARG A 343 -3.58 -12.87 -16.44
C ARG A 343 -3.40 -12.11 -17.75
N ALA A 344 -4.19 -12.45 -18.78
CA ALA A 344 -4.18 -11.75 -20.05
C ALA A 344 -4.50 -10.25 -19.87
N ARG A 345 -5.48 -9.94 -19.01
CA ARG A 345 -5.81 -8.56 -18.65
C ARG A 345 -4.66 -7.85 -17.91
N LEU A 346 -4.02 -8.48 -16.92
CA LEU A 346 -2.89 -7.88 -16.19
C LEU A 346 -1.70 -7.59 -17.12
N LEU A 347 -1.41 -8.49 -18.06
CA LEU A 347 -0.41 -8.28 -19.10
C LEU A 347 -0.77 -7.10 -20.01
N ALA A 348 -2.04 -7.00 -20.42
CA ALA A 348 -2.52 -5.87 -21.23
C ALA A 348 -2.43 -4.55 -20.45
N ASP A 349 -2.88 -4.53 -19.20
CA ASP A 349 -2.90 -3.35 -18.34
C ASP A 349 -1.47 -2.87 -18.02
N ALA A 350 -0.53 -3.78 -17.72
CA ALA A 350 0.88 -3.43 -17.48
C ALA A 350 1.54 -2.71 -18.68
N ASN A 351 1.13 -3.07 -19.90
CA ASN A 351 1.66 -2.51 -21.14
C ASN A 351 0.85 -1.34 -21.71
N ASN A 352 -0.28 -0.98 -21.08
CA ASN A 352 -1.17 0.05 -21.61
C ASN A 352 -0.67 1.46 -21.20
N PRO A 353 -0.18 2.30 -22.13
CA PRO A 353 0.31 3.64 -21.80
C PRO A 353 -0.82 4.60 -21.39
N ASN A 354 -2.09 4.27 -21.65
CA ASN A 354 -3.23 5.08 -21.25
C ASN A 354 -3.66 4.83 -19.80
N LEU A 355 -3.06 3.85 -19.11
CA LEU A 355 -3.27 3.66 -17.67
C LEU A 355 -2.24 4.46 -16.88
N SER A 356 -2.65 4.94 -15.70
CA SER A 356 -1.72 5.60 -14.78
C SER A 356 -0.58 4.65 -14.40
N ARG A 357 0.60 5.21 -14.15
CA ARG A 357 1.80 4.43 -13.79
C ARG A 357 1.56 3.54 -12.58
N GLY A 358 0.88 4.05 -11.55
CA GLY A 358 0.51 3.27 -10.37
C GLY A 358 -0.35 2.04 -10.70
N LEU A 359 -1.29 2.14 -11.65
CA LEU A 359 -2.09 0.99 -12.10
C LEU A 359 -1.28 -0.02 -12.91
N ARG A 360 -0.30 0.45 -13.70
CA ARG A 360 0.62 -0.43 -14.45
C ARG A 360 1.54 -1.20 -13.49
N TYR A 361 2.12 -0.53 -12.49
CA TYR A 361 2.89 -1.19 -11.42
C TYR A 361 2.03 -2.15 -10.59
N GLU A 362 0.81 -1.77 -10.24
CA GLU A 362 -0.14 -2.67 -9.56
C GLU A 362 -0.40 -3.93 -10.39
N SER A 363 -0.55 -3.79 -11.70
CA SER A 363 -0.79 -4.91 -12.61
C SER A 363 0.42 -5.85 -12.67
N LEU A 364 1.64 -5.30 -12.71
CA LEU A 364 2.88 -6.09 -12.62
C LEU A 364 3.00 -6.78 -11.27
N SER A 365 2.77 -6.07 -10.17
CA SER A 365 2.74 -6.65 -8.83
C SER A 365 1.79 -7.85 -8.79
N LYS A 366 0.53 -7.69 -9.20
CA LYS A 366 -0.45 -8.81 -9.28
C LYS A 366 -0.01 -9.93 -10.23
N LEU A 367 0.65 -9.60 -11.33
CA LEU A 367 1.18 -10.59 -12.28
C LEU A 367 2.25 -11.48 -11.62
N SER A 368 3.12 -10.93 -10.76
CA SER A 368 4.08 -11.74 -9.99
C SER A 368 3.36 -12.78 -9.11
N PHE A 369 2.24 -12.40 -8.48
CA PHE A 369 1.42 -13.31 -7.67
C PHE A 369 0.67 -14.34 -8.49
N SER A 370 0.29 -13.99 -9.72
CA SER A 370 -0.41 -14.92 -10.61
C SER A 370 0.41 -16.18 -10.90
N SER A 371 1.74 -16.11 -10.73
CA SER A 371 2.61 -17.29 -10.83
C SER A 371 2.35 -18.35 -9.76
N CYS A 372 1.83 -17.96 -8.59
CA CYS A 372 1.32 -18.90 -7.59
C CYS A 372 -0.02 -19.55 -8.00
N GLY A 373 -0.68 -19.11 -9.07
CA GLY A 373 -1.85 -19.81 -9.61
C GLY A 373 -1.51 -21.02 -10.49
N ASN A 374 -0.23 -21.22 -10.83
CA ASN A 374 0.21 -22.21 -11.80
C ASN A 374 1.37 -23.05 -11.22
N VAL A 375 1.13 -24.35 -11.02
CA VAL A 375 2.14 -25.29 -10.47
C VAL A 375 3.44 -25.29 -11.27
N ARG A 376 3.38 -25.17 -12.60
CA ARG A 376 4.58 -25.08 -13.44
C ARG A 376 5.40 -23.85 -13.09
N GLU A 377 4.75 -22.72 -12.85
CA GLU A 377 5.43 -21.46 -12.52
C GLU A 377 5.91 -21.39 -11.06
N VAL A 378 5.31 -22.17 -10.17
CA VAL A 378 5.85 -22.41 -8.83
C VAL A 378 7.15 -23.19 -8.94
N LEU A 379 7.16 -24.30 -9.69
CA LEU A 379 8.30 -25.21 -9.76
C LEU A 379 9.47 -24.67 -10.60
N PHE A 380 9.19 -23.96 -11.69
CA PHE A 380 10.20 -23.55 -12.67
C PHE A 380 10.36 -22.03 -12.78
N GLY A 381 9.68 -21.26 -11.93
CA GLY A 381 9.71 -19.80 -11.97
C GLY A 381 8.69 -19.18 -12.93
N PRO A 382 8.63 -17.83 -13.02
CA PRO A 382 7.65 -17.13 -13.85
C PRO A 382 7.73 -17.54 -15.33
N SER A 383 6.61 -17.51 -16.05
CA SER A 383 6.64 -17.79 -17.50
C SER A 383 7.46 -16.75 -18.26
N LYS A 384 7.82 -17.11 -19.50
CA LYS A 384 8.44 -16.17 -20.45
C LYS A 384 7.61 -14.90 -20.64
N GLU A 385 6.27 -14.98 -20.70
CA GLU A 385 5.43 -13.78 -20.87
C GLU A 385 5.53 -12.83 -19.66
N ILE A 386 5.59 -13.37 -18.43
CA ILE A 386 5.81 -12.55 -17.23
C ILE A 386 7.20 -11.92 -17.30
N GLY A 387 8.23 -12.71 -17.61
CA GLY A 387 9.61 -12.21 -17.76
C GLY A 387 9.71 -11.08 -18.79
N ASP A 388 9.10 -11.26 -19.96
CA ASP A 388 9.04 -10.27 -21.04
C ASP A 388 8.28 -9.01 -20.60
N ALA A 389 7.17 -9.14 -19.86
CA ALA A 389 6.42 -7.99 -19.35
C ALA A 389 7.24 -7.15 -18.37
N TYR A 390 8.01 -7.78 -17.46
CA TYR A 390 8.92 -7.08 -16.56
C TYR A 390 10.11 -6.46 -17.30
N ALA A 391 10.67 -7.14 -18.31
CA ALA A 391 11.72 -6.58 -19.16
C ALA A 391 11.22 -5.34 -19.91
N GLY A 392 10.01 -5.40 -20.50
CA GLY A 392 9.36 -4.26 -21.13
C GLY A 392 9.07 -3.12 -20.15
N ALA A 393 8.64 -3.44 -18.92
CA ALA A 393 8.42 -2.45 -17.87
C ALA A 393 9.73 -1.74 -17.44
N ARG A 394 10.86 -2.46 -17.36
CA ARG A 394 12.16 -1.83 -17.07
C ARG A 394 12.57 -0.80 -18.14
N GLN A 395 12.16 -1.02 -19.39
CA GLN A 395 12.47 -0.13 -20.52
C GLN A 395 11.47 1.03 -20.68
N THR A 396 10.19 0.79 -20.40
CA THR A 396 9.10 1.72 -20.76
C THR A 396 8.37 2.35 -19.57
N LEU A 397 8.46 1.73 -18.39
CA LEU A 397 7.78 2.19 -17.18
C LEU A 397 8.78 2.72 -16.15
N ALA A 398 9.86 1.99 -15.87
CA ALA A 398 10.88 2.45 -14.93
C ALA A 398 11.67 3.64 -15.52
N ARG A 399 11.66 4.78 -14.81
CA ARG A 399 12.40 6.01 -15.16
C ARG A 399 13.69 6.15 -14.38
N TYR A 400 13.77 5.53 -13.21
CA TYR A 400 14.85 5.69 -12.25
C TYR A 400 15.44 4.33 -11.86
N PRO A 401 16.71 4.27 -11.42
CA PRO A 401 17.30 3.04 -10.89
C PRO A 401 16.51 2.43 -9.72
N SER A 402 15.89 3.28 -8.90
CA SER A 402 15.01 2.90 -7.80
C SER A 402 13.76 2.14 -8.26
N GLU A 403 13.14 2.59 -9.35
CA GLU A 403 11.98 1.95 -9.97
C GLU A 403 12.37 0.61 -10.61
N GLN A 404 13.58 0.49 -11.16
CA GLN A 404 14.11 -0.80 -11.64
C GLN A 404 14.32 -1.79 -10.49
N ALA A 405 14.97 -1.34 -9.41
CA ALA A 405 15.13 -2.16 -8.20
C ALA A 405 13.78 -2.59 -7.61
N HIS A 406 12.76 -1.73 -7.69
CA HIS A 406 11.41 -2.06 -7.28
C HIS A 406 10.75 -3.13 -8.17
N LEU A 407 10.91 -3.03 -9.50
CA LEU A 407 10.46 -4.07 -10.43
C LEU A 407 11.14 -5.42 -10.18
N ASP A 408 12.45 -5.40 -9.89
CA ASP A 408 13.20 -6.62 -9.54
C ASP A 408 12.67 -7.24 -8.25
N LEU A 409 12.41 -6.41 -7.24
CA LEU A 409 11.80 -6.83 -5.98
C LEU A 409 10.41 -7.44 -6.18
N MET A 410 9.59 -6.86 -7.06
CA MET A 410 8.27 -7.41 -7.41
C MET A 410 8.38 -8.76 -8.12
N LEU A 411 9.25 -8.89 -9.13
CA LEU A 411 9.43 -10.12 -9.89
C LEU A 411 9.85 -11.29 -9.00
N HIS A 412 10.72 -11.01 -8.02
CA HIS A 412 11.25 -11.97 -7.05
C HIS A 412 10.46 -12.05 -5.75
N ALA A 413 9.28 -11.41 -5.65
CA ALA A 413 8.53 -11.34 -4.41
C ALA A 413 8.20 -12.72 -3.82
N MET A 414 7.91 -13.71 -4.67
CA MET A 414 7.57 -15.08 -4.24
C MET A 414 8.78 -15.89 -3.81
N ASP A 415 9.98 -15.46 -4.16
CA ASP A 415 11.21 -16.11 -3.75
C ASP A 415 11.63 -15.67 -2.33
N ARG A 416 11.02 -14.60 -1.78
CA ARG A 416 11.49 -13.87 -0.58
C ARG A 416 10.43 -13.65 0.51
N ILE A 417 9.32 -14.39 0.52
CA ILE A 417 8.29 -14.18 1.56
C ILE A 417 8.85 -14.61 2.92
N PRO A 418 8.89 -13.71 3.93
CA PRO A 418 9.35 -14.05 5.28
C PRO A 418 8.55 -15.20 5.89
N GLU A 419 9.20 -16.02 6.72
CA GLU A 419 8.54 -17.17 7.34
C GLU A 419 7.39 -16.78 8.28
N ASP A 420 7.51 -15.60 8.89
CA ASP A 420 6.60 -14.99 9.85
C ASP A 420 5.54 -14.09 9.22
N ALA A 421 5.43 -14.06 7.89
CA ALA A 421 4.44 -13.27 7.18
C ALA A 421 3.00 -13.79 7.44
N GLY A 422 2.32 -13.21 8.44
CA GLY A 422 0.91 -13.44 8.75
C GLY A 422 0.65 -14.37 9.93
N VAL A 423 -0.50 -14.17 10.60
CA VAL A 423 -0.94 -15.03 11.71
C VAL A 423 -1.71 -16.20 11.12
N LEU A 424 -1.05 -17.35 11.05
CA LEU A 424 -1.67 -18.59 10.57
C LEU A 424 -2.33 -19.37 11.71
N LEU A 425 -3.52 -19.92 11.45
CA LEU A 425 -4.19 -20.88 12.32
C LEU A 425 -3.41 -22.21 12.36
N ALA A 426 -3.63 -23.02 13.41
CA ALA A 426 -2.92 -24.29 13.58
C ALA A 426 -2.89 -25.21 12.33
N PRO A 427 -4.00 -25.45 11.60
CA PRO A 427 -3.97 -26.29 10.39
C PRO A 427 -3.16 -25.64 9.24
N GLU A 428 -3.19 -24.33 9.11
CA GLU A 428 -2.42 -23.59 8.09
C GLU A 428 -0.92 -23.68 8.39
N ARG A 429 -0.52 -23.65 9.66
CA ARG A 429 0.89 -23.85 10.07
C ARG A 429 1.41 -25.22 9.66
N PHE A 430 0.58 -26.27 9.76
CA PHE A 430 0.95 -27.60 9.30
C PHE A 430 1.19 -27.61 7.79
N LEU A 431 0.27 -27.04 7.00
CA LEU A 431 0.41 -26.97 5.54
C LEU A 431 1.60 -26.13 5.11
N VAL A 432 1.83 -24.98 5.73
CA VAL A 432 3.00 -24.14 5.46
C VAL A 432 4.29 -24.84 5.89
N GLY A 433 4.31 -25.55 7.02
CA GLY A 433 5.45 -26.36 7.44
C GLY A 433 5.78 -27.48 6.44
N ALA A 434 4.76 -28.19 5.95
CA ALA A 434 4.92 -29.19 4.89
C ALA A 434 5.45 -28.56 3.58
N ALA A 435 4.95 -27.39 3.22
CA ALA A 435 5.41 -26.63 2.05
C ALA A 435 6.85 -26.12 2.20
N THR A 436 7.28 -25.72 3.40
CA THR A 436 8.68 -25.37 3.70
C THR A 436 9.58 -26.57 3.51
N VAL A 437 9.24 -27.73 4.07
CA VAL A 437 10.00 -28.97 3.88
C VAL A 437 10.09 -29.33 2.39
N ALA A 438 8.97 -29.29 1.67
CA ALA A 438 8.93 -29.53 0.23
C ALA A 438 9.81 -28.53 -0.54
N GLY A 439 9.74 -27.25 -0.19
CA GLY A 439 10.57 -26.20 -0.78
C GLY A 439 12.06 -26.43 -0.53
N THR A 440 12.46 -26.86 0.67
CA THR A 440 13.85 -27.21 0.98
C THR A 440 14.34 -28.39 0.14
N ILE A 441 13.54 -29.46 0.02
CA ILE A 441 13.91 -30.66 -0.74
C ILE A 441 14.03 -30.38 -2.24
N LEU A 442 13.12 -29.55 -2.76
CA LEU A 442 13.10 -29.15 -4.17
C LEU A 442 14.07 -28.00 -4.47
N ASN A 443 14.77 -27.47 -3.45
CA ASN A 443 15.56 -26.25 -3.52
C ASN A 443 14.79 -25.09 -4.19
N ASN A 444 13.51 -24.96 -3.83
CA ASN A 444 12.59 -23.99 -4.40
C ASN A 444 11.73 -23.34 -3.30
N PRO A 445 12.12 -22.15 -2.80
CA PRO A 445 11.38 -21.46 -1.74
C PRO A 445 9.97 -21.01 -2.16
N ARG A 446 9.67 -20.95 -3.47
CA ARG A 446 8.35 -20.54 -3.98
C ARG A 446 7.24 -21.48 -3.55
N VAL A 447 7.54 -22.77 -3.32
CA VAL A 447 6.55 -23.74 -2.85
C VAL A 447 5.94 -23.28 -1.52
N ALA A 448 6.79 -22.92 -0.55
CA ALA A 448 6.35 -22.42 0.75
C ALA A 448 5.62 -21.08 0.64
N SER A 449 6.19 -20.13 -0.12
CA SER A 449 5.61 -18.81 -0.35
C SER A 449 4.22 -18.87 -0.99
N CYS A 450 4.07 -19.63 -2.07
CA CYS A 450 2.80 -19.75 -2.78
C CYS A 450 1.74 -20.52 -1.97
N THR A 451 2.14 -21.52 -1.17
CA THR A 451 1.21 -22.17 -0.23
C THR A 451 0.73 -21.19 0.83
N ARG A 452 1.61 -20.37 1.40
CA ARG A 452 1.23 -19.33 2.36
C ARG A 452 0.23 -18.33 1.76
N MET A 453 0.49 -17.86 0.54
CA MET A 453 -0.43 -16.96 -0.17
C MET A 453 -1.79 -17.60 -0.47
N ALA A 454 -1.79 -18.88 -0.84
CA ALA A 454 -3.03 -19.63 -1.05
C ALA A 454 -3.85 -19.76 0.24
N MET A 455 -3.19 -19.92 1.39
CA MET A 455 -3.85 -19.99 2.70
C MET A 455 -4.44 -18.64 3.14
N LEU A 456 -3.74 -17.53 2.91
CA LEU A 456 -4.26 -16.18 3.23
C LEU A 456 -5.49 -15.76 2.41
N SER A 457 -5.87 -16.56 1.40
CA SER A 457 -7.05 -16.32 0.56
C SER A 457 -8.33 -17.01 1.09
N PHE A 458 -8.23 -17.76 2.19
CA PHE A 458 -9.36 -18.33 2.92
C PHE A 458 -9.78 -17.42 4.07
#